data_AF-A0A7S4EM31-F1
#
_entry.id   AF-A0A7S4EM31-F1
#
_cell.length_a   1.000
_cell.length_b   1.000
_cell.length_c   1.000
_cell.angle_alpha   90.00
_cell.angle_beta   90.00
_cell.angle_gamma   90.00
#
_symmetry.space_group_name_H-M   'P 1'
#
loop_
_entity.id
_entity.type
_entity.pdbx_description
1 polymer ?
#
loop_
_entity_poly.entity_id
_entity_poly.type
_entity_poly.pdbx_seq_one_letter_code
_entity_poly.pdbx_strand_id
1 'polypeptide(L)'
;MADITTSTEREETRSKGNAHTDVTHAGADSDSDVDTAACAPLLPKSPFITTSDIINRLNTELSDLSSACNNNNGTDMSVSSISSTNTPTSASQQQQPRFELQKRLPDGSAIPATRDETAAADFKTKLEQSAKFVAQLESPHDRHLWAEQQRLVGNEHFKQGDYKGAMDIYLTCLVVKENTPEFVRWFVSL
;
A
#
# COMPACT_ATOMS: atom_id res chain seq x y z
N MET A 1 -50.32 15.63 1.52
CA MET A 1 -50.24 15.04 2.87
C MET A 1 -50.11 13.54 2.66
N ALA A 2 -48.91 12.99 2.84
CA ALA A 2 -48.65 11.57 2.63
C ALA A 2 -48.12 11.01 3.95
N ASP A 3 -48.84 10.04 4.50
CA ASP A 3 -48.55 9.38 5.77
C ASP A 3 -47.35 8.45 5.63
N ILE A 4 -46.41 8.53 6.58
CA ILE A 4 -45.24 7.67 6.69
C ILE A 4 -45.48 6.72 7.86
N THR A 5 -45.86 5.49 7.58
CA THR A 5 -46.01 4.41 8.57
C THR A 5 -44.62 3.83 8.90
N THR A 6 -44.22 3.97 10.17
CA THR A 6 -42.98 3.39 10.72
C THR A 6 -43.31 2.04 11.33
N SER A 7 -42.78 0.94 10.78
CA SER A 7 -42.87 -0.39 11.38
C SER A 7 -41.56 -0.70 12.11
N THR A 8 -41.68 -0.82 13.43
CA THR A 8 -40.65 -1.29 14.36
C THR A 8 -40.87 -2.78 14.57
N GLU A 9 -39.93 -3.61 14.11
CA GLU A 9 -39.91 -5.03 14.49
C GLU A 9 -38.64 -5.34 15.28
N ARG A 10 -38.89 -5.96 16.43
CA ARG A 10 -38.00 -6.22 17.55
C ARG A 10 -37.94 -7.74 17.64
N GLU A 11 -36.78 -8.33 17.40
CA GLU A 11 -36.60 -9.76 17.66
C GLU A 11 -35.42 -10.00 18.60
N GLU A 12 -35.80 -10.53 19.76
CA GLU A 12 -35.00 -10.85 20.93
C GLU A 12 -34.94 -12.38 20.99
N THR A 13 -33.76 -12.97 20.82
CA THR A 13 -33.56 -14.37 21.24
C THR A 13 -32.28 -14.50 22.05
N ARG A 14 -32.51 -14.47 23.35
CA ARG A 14 -31.70 -14.96 24.46
C ARG A 14 -31.37 -16.45 24.27
N SER A 15 -30.09 -16.81 24.24
CA SER A 15 -29.64 -18.19 24.46
C SER A 15 -28.68 -18.25 25.66
N LYS A 16 -29.03 -19.12 26.62
CA LYS A 16 -28.32 -19.43 27.86
C LYS A 16 -27.76 -20.85 27.77
N GLY A 17 -26.61 -21.07 28.41
CA GLY A 17 -26.04 -22.39 28.71
C GLY A 17 -24.74 -22.64 27.94
N ASN A 18 -23.69 -23.26 28.48
CA ASN A 18 -23.65 -24.19 29.61
C ASN A 18 -22.18 -24.50 30.00
N ALA A 19 -21.98 -24.92 31.25
CA ALA A 19 -20.94 -25.78 31.85
C ALA A 19 -19.47 -25.69 31.36
N HIS A 20 -18.50 -25.31 32.20
CA HIS A 20 -17.88 -26.14 33.24
C HIS A 20 -17.31 -27.46 32.75
N THR A 21 -16.00 -27.49 32.51
CA THR A 21 -15.14 -28.68 32.71
C THR A 21 -13.80 -28.21 33.24
N ASP A 22 -13.61 -28.45 34.53
CA ASP A 22 -12.31 -28.57 35.19
C ASP A 22 -11.77 -29.98 34.88
N VAL A 23 -10.64 -30.07 34.19
CA VAL A 23 -9.83 -31.30 34.13
C VAL A 23 -8.37 -30.92 34.23
N THR A 24 -7.83 -31.26 35.39
CA THR A 24 -6.42 -31.36 35.73
C THR A 24 -5.79 -32.51 34.94
N HIS A 25 -4.68 -32.26 34.23
CA HIS A 25 -3.73 -33.31 33.90
C HIS A 25 -2.30 -32.78 33.95
N ALA A 26 -1.57 -33.25 34.95
CA ALA A 26 -0.12 -33.18 35.05
C ALA A 26 0.46 -34.37 34.27
N GLY A 27 1.51 -34.15 33.48
CA GLY A 27 2.29 -35.27 32.95
C GLY A 27 3.16 -34.94 31.73
N ALA A 28 4.46 -35.03 31.96
CA ALA A 28 5.52 -35.44 31.03
C ALA A 28 5.98 -34.45 29.95
N ASP A 29 7.06 -33.72 30.30
CA ASP A 29 8.36 -33.76 29.63
C ASP A 29 8.38 -34.46 28.26
N SER A 30 8.54 -33.66 27.21
CA SER A 30 9.03 -34.11 25.91
C SER A 30 9.77 -32.95 25.25
N ASP A 31 11.05 -32.84 25.61
CA ASP A 31 12.05 -32.11 24.85
C ASP A 31 12.08 -32.67 23.42
N SER A 32 11.39 -31.97 22.52
CA SER A 32 11.59 -32.11 21.08
C SER A 32 11.85 -30.73 20.54
N ASP A 33 13.13 -30.39 20.45
CA ASP A 33 13.67 -29.34 19.61
C ASP A 33 13.35 -29.66 18.14
N VAL A 34 12.08 -29.48 17.76
CA VAL A 34 11.70 -29.34 16.37
C VAL A 34 11.89 -27.87 16.09
N ASP A 35 13.05 -27.55 15.50
CA ASP A 35 13.28 -26.35 14.71
C ASP A 35 12.20 -26.28 13.62
N THR A 36 10.99 -25.90 14.04
CA THR A 36 9.92 -25.42 13.19
C THR A 36 10.38 -24.02 12.80
N ALA A 37 11.38 -23.99 11.92
CA ALA A 37 11.65 -22.83 11.08
C ALA A 37 10.37 -22.61 10.30
N ALA A 38 9.45 -21.86 10.93
CA ALA A 38 8.24 -21.37 10.34
C ALA A 38 8.69 -20.80 9.01
N CYS A 39 8.29 -21.48 7.94
CA CYS A 39 8.43 -21.01 6.58
C CYS A 39 7.59 -19.74 6.55
N ALA A 40 8.20 -18.62 6.96
CA ALA A 40 7.57 -17.33 6.97
C ALA A 40 7.17 -17.13 5.51
N PRO A 41 5.87 -17.11 5.20
CA PRO A 41 5.45 -16.90 3.83
C PRO A 41 6.09 -15.58 3.43
N LEU A 42 6.99 -15.65 2.44
CA LEU A 42 7.66 -14.50 1.89
C LEU A 42 6.56 -13.53 1.51
N LEU A 43 6.32 -12.55 2.37
CA LEU A 43 5.27 -11.57 2.23
C LEU A 43 5.50 -10.95 0.85
N PRO A 44 4.59 -11.17 -0.12
CA PRO A 44 4.78 -10.63 -1.43
C PRO A 44 4.94 -9.12 -1.26
N LYS A 45 5.99 -8.55 -1.88
CA LYS A 45 6.12 -7.10 -2.05
C LYS A 45 4.73 -6.60 -2.46
N SER A 46 4.21 -5.61 -1.70
CA SER A 46 2.86 -5.05 -1.85
C SER A 46 2.36 -5.20 -3.29
N PRO A 47 1.25 -5.90 -3.55
CA PRO A 47 0.77 -6.17 -4.91
C PRO A 47 0.34 -4.90 -5.65
N PHE A 48 0.32 -3.76 -4.95
CA PHE A 48 -0.13 -2.48 -5.46
C PHE A 48 1.03 -1.73 -6.12
N ILE A 49 0.84 -1.40 -7.39
CA ILE A 49 1.75 -0.56 -8.16
C ILE A 49 1.34 0.90 -7.90
N THR A 50 2.22 1.68 -7.28
CA THR A 50 1.97 3.10 -6.99
C THR A 50 2.33 4.01 -8.15
N THR A 51 1.92 5.28 -8.08
CA THR A 51 2.28 6.29 -9.08
C THR A 51 3.79 6.51 -9.09
N SER A 52 4.39 6.57 -7.90
CA SER A 52 5.84 6.64 -7.71
C SER A 52 6.56 5.44 -8.31
N ASP A 53 6.06 4.22 -8.15
CA ASP A 53 6.69 3.02 -8.74
C ASP A 53 6.74 3.11 -10.27
N ILE A 54 5.65 3.57 -10.89
CA ILE A 54 5.58 3.76 -12.34
C ILE A 54 6.56 4.85 -12.79
N ILE A 55 6.56 6.01 -12.13
CA ILE A 55 7.46 7.11 -12.47
C ILE A 55 8.92 6.69 -12.32
N ASN A 56 9.27 6.02 -11.23
CA ASN A 56 10.62 5.53 -10.98
C ASN A 56 11.04 4.52 -12.05
N ARG A 57 10.16 3.58 -12.40
CA ARG A 57 10.42 2.61 -13.47
C ARG A 57 10.67 3.30 -14.81
N LEU A 58 9.83 4.24 -15.20
CA LEU A 58 9.99 4.99 -16.46
C LEU A 58 11.30 5.79 -16.47
N ASN A 59 11.67 6.39 -15.33
CA ASN A 59 12.92 7.13 -15.20
C ASN A 59 14.15 6.22 -15.29
N THR A 60 14.09 5.03 -14.71
CA THR A 60 15.14 4.01 -14.87
C THR A 60 15.27 3.60 -16.33
N GLU A 61 14.16 3.27 -17.01
CA GLU A 61 14.17 2.87 -18.42
C GLU A 61 14.72 4.00 -19.33
N LEU A 62 14.37 5.27 -19.07
CA LEU A 62 14.93 6.42 -19.78
C LEU A 62 16.43 6.60 -19.54
N SER A 63 16.89 6.44 -18.29
CA SER A 63 18.30 6.53 -17.92
C SER A 63 19.11 5.48 -18.67
N ASP A 64 18.62 4.23 -18.69
CA ASP A 64 19.27 3.12 -19.38
C ASP A 64 19.40 3.40 -20.88
N LEU A 65 18.34 3.88 -21.53
CA LEU A 65 18.36 4.26 -22.95
C LEU A 65 19.35 5.39 -23.24
N SER A 66 19.40 6.43 -22.39
CA SER A 66 20.32 7.55 -22.57
C SER A 66 21.79 7.14 -22.41
N SER A 67 22.07 6.20 -21.51
CA SER A 67 23.41 5.68 -21.27
C SER A 67 23.90 4.79 -22.42
N ALA A 68 23.00 4.00 -23.04
CA ALA A 68 23.32 3.15 -24.17
C ALA A 68 23.79 3.94 -25.40
N CYS A 69 23.27 5.16 -25.62
CA CYS A 69 23.69 6.02 -26.74
C CYS A 69 25.09 6.63 -26.56
N ASN A 70 25.55 6.86 -25.32
CA ASN A 70 26.82 7.53 -25.05
C ASN A 70 28.04 6.58 -25.10
N ASN A 71 27.84 5.27 -24.94
CA ASN A 71 28.94 4.31 -24.86
C ASN A 71 29.53 3.89 -26.22
N ASN A 72 29.04 4.43 -27.34
CA ASN A 72 29.55 4.14 -28.68
C ASN A 72 30.60 5.14 -29.21
N ASN A 73 31.08 6.08 -28.38
CA ASN A 73 32.06 7.10 -28.79
C ASN A 73 33.51 6.83 -28.35
N GLY A 74 33.96 5.57 -28.52
CA GLY A 74 35.37 5.29 -28.79
C GLY A 74 35.49 5.01 -30.27
N THR A 75 35.82 5.96 -31.13
CA THR A 75 37.22 6.30 -31.43
C THR A 75 37.30 7.67 -32.08
N ASP A 76 38.25 8.47 -31.60
CA ASP A 76 39.01 9.50 -32.32
C ASP A 76 38.70 11.00 -32.11
N MET A 77 39.82 11.72 -31.95
CA MET A 77 40.08 13.16 -31.92
C MET A 77 39.70 13.95 -30.66
N SER A 78 40.67 13.99 -29.74
CA SER A 78 40.79 15.02 -28.71
C SER A 78 40.94 16.39 -29.36
N VAL A 79 40.04 17.33 -29.06
CA VAL A 79 40.30 18.76 -29.25
C VAL A 79 40.01 19.49 -27.94
N SER A 80 41.11 19.78 -27.24
CA SER A 80 41.18 20.61 -26.05
C SER A 80 40.59 22.00 -26.33
N SER A 81 39.38 22.27 -25.86
CA SER A 81 38.80 23.61 -25.88
C SER A 81 38.80 24.20 -24.48
N ILE A 82 39.60 25.25 -24.35
CA ILE A 82 39.85 26.04 -23.15
C ILE A 82 38.76 27.12 -23.04
N SER A 83 38.04 27.20 -21.91
CA SER A 83 37.42 28.43 -21.37
C SER A 83 36.92 28.13 -19.96
N SER A 84 37.41 28.75 -18.89
CA SER A 84 37.38 30.17 -18.50
C SER A 84 36.07 30.63 -17.83
N THR A 85 36.21 30.84 -16.51
CA THR A 85 35.64 31.88 -15.63
C THR A 85 34.14 31.90 -15.26
N ASN A 86 33.89 31.44 -14.03
CA ASN A 86 33.09 32.03 -12.93
C ASN A 86 31.86 32.90 -13.24
N THR A 87 30.67 32.33 -13.08
CA THR A 87 29.46 33.02 -12.59
C THR A 87 28.61 32.04 -11.74
N PRO A 88 28.09 32.41 -10.55
CA PRO A 88 27.12 31.61 -9.81
C PRO A 88 25.71 31.93 -10.34
N THR A 89 25.42 31.44 -11.54
CA THR A 89 24.08 31.52 -12.13
C THR A 89 23.43 30.17 -11.95
N SER A 90 22.26 30.15 -11.27
CA SER A 90 21.41 28.99 -10.98
C SER A 90 21.54 27.91 -12.05
N ALA A 91 22.26 26.85 -11.69
CA ALA A 91 22.72 25.83 -12.61
C ALA A 91 21.57 25.31 -13.46
N SER A 92 21.65 25.58 -14.76
CA SER A 92 21.10 24.71 -15.80
C SER A 92 21.80 23.35 -15.67
N GLN A 93 21.40 22.56 -14.67
CA GLN A 93 21.60 21.13 -14.74
C GLN A 93 21.04 20.73 -16.09
N GLN A 94 21.86 20.14 -16.95
CA GLN A 94 21.36 19.42 -18.11
C GLN A 94 20.44 18.34 -17.54
N GLN A 95 19.17 18.68 -17.37
CA GLN A 95 18.17 17.82 -16.79
C GLN A 95 18.04 16.69 -17.80
N GLN A 96 18.59 15.53 -17.44
CA GLN A 96 18.28 14.33 -18.16
C GLN A 96 16.76 14.22 -18.26
N PRO A 97 16.21 13.87 -19.44
CA PRO A 97 14.78 13.73 -19.60
C PRO A 97 14.26 12.79 -18.53
N ARG A 98 13.33 13.28 -17.71
CA ARG A 98 12.71 12.53 -16.62
C ARG A 98 11.22 12.82 -16.57
N PHE A 99 10.45 11.82 -16.17
CA PHE A 99 9.06 11.96 -15.79
C PHE A 99 8.97 12.40 -14.32
N GLU A 100 8.05 13.32 -14.05
CA GLU A 100 7.69 13.76 -12.70
C GLU A 100 6.18 14.00 -12.62
N LEU A 101 5.62 13.81 -11.43
CA LEU A 101 4.23 14.13 -11.18
C LEU A 101 4.06 15.65 -11.15
N GLN A 102 3.08 16.17 -11.88
CA GLN A 102 2.82 17.61 -11.95
C GLN A 102 1.39 17.94 -11.53
N LYS A 103 1.23 19.01 -10.77
CA LYS A 103 -0.06 19.61 -10.41
C LYS A 103 -0.40 20.72 -11.38
N ARG A 104 -1.59 20.63 -11.98
CA ARG A 104 -2.15 21.71 -12.81
C ARG A 104 -2.79 22.77 -11.93
N LEU A 105 -2.44 24.03 -12.17
CA LEU A 105 -3.02 25.21 -11.54
C LEU A 105 -4.23 25.72 -12.35
N PRO A 106 -5.13 26.52 -11.76
CA PRO A 106 -6.30 27.06 -12.45
C PRO A 106 -5.99 27.97 -13.64
N ASP A 107 -4.78 28.56 -13.67
CA ASP A 107 -4.26 29.34 -14.79
C ASP A 107 -3.76 28.47 -15.97
N GLY A 108 -3.81 27.14 -15.83
CA GLY A 108 -3.36 26.17 -16.81
C GLY A 108 -1.87 25.83 -16.73
N SER A 109 -1.10 26.54 -15.89
CA SER A 109 0.31 26.22 -15.65
C SER A 109 0.45 24.90 -14.88
N ALA A 110 1.64 24.31 -14.94
CA ALA A 110 1.97 23.07 -14.24
C ALA A 110 3.17 23.31 -13.32
N ILE A 111 3.03 22.89 -12.07
CA ILE A 111 4.12 22.88 -11.08
C ILE A 111 4.44 21.44 -10.68
N PRO A 112 5.69 21.10 -10.32
CA PRO A 112 6.01 19.80 -9.77
C PRO A 112 5.15 19.52 -8.53
N ALA A 113 4.65 18.29 -8.41
CA ALA A 113 3.89 17.87 -7.24
C ALA A 113 4.81 17.84 -6.02
N THR A 114 4.29 18.30 -4.88
CA THR A 114 4.99 18.18 -3.60
C THR A 114 5.08 16.71 -3.17
N ARG A 115 5.93 16.44 -2.17
CA ARG A 115 6.06 15.08 -1.61
C ARG A 115 4.73 14.56 -1.05
N ASP A 116 3.96 15.43 -0.40
CA ASP A 116 2.67 15.07 0.19
C ASP A 116 1.61 14.79 -0.88
N GLU A 117 1.61 15.58 -1.96
CA GLU A 117 0.73 15.35 -3.12
C GLU A 117 1.07 14.04 -3.84
N THR A 118 2.36 13.72 -3.96
CA THR A 118 2.82 12.43 -4.50
C THR A 118 2.39 11.27 -3.61
N ALA A 119 2.58 11.39 -2.28
CA ALA A 119 2.14 10.37 -1.33
C ALA A 119 0.62 10.17 -1.36
N ALA A 120 -0.16 11.24 -1.49
CA ALA A 120 -1.61 11.16 -1.64
C ALA A 120 -2.02 10.47 -2.94
N ALA A 121 -1.34 10.75 -4.05
CA ALA A 121 -1.56 10.07 -5.32
C ALA A 121 -1.24 8.57 -5.24
N ASP A 122 -0.13 8.21 -4.59
CA ASP A 122 0.24 6.80 -4.36
C ASP A 122 -0.80 6.07 -3.53
N PHE A 123 -1.22 6.68 -2.41
CA PHE A 123 -2.23 6.12 -1.55
C PHE A 123 -3.57 5.94 -2.28
N LYS A 124 -4.00 6.95 -3.05
CA LYS A 124 -5.20 6.87 -3.89
C LYS A 124 -5.13 5.69 -4.86
N THR A 125 -4.01 5.51 -5.57
CA THR A 125 -3.82 4.40 -6.50
C THR A 125 -3.91 3.05 -5.77
N LYS A 126 -3.28 2.90 -4.59
CA LYS A 126 -3.39 1.68 -3.77
C LYS A 126 -4.84 1.39 -3.38
N LEU A 127 -5.59 2.41 -2.95
CA LEU A 127 -6.97 2.27 -2.54
C LEU A 127 -7.87 1.83 -3.71
N GLU A 128 -7.69 2.44 -4.89
CA GLU A 128 -8.44 2.08 -6.10
C GLU A 128 -8.11 0.66 -6.58
N GLN A 129 -6.85 0.25 -6.53
CA GLN A 129 -6.43 -1.11 -6.87
C GLN A 129 -7.00 -2.13 -5.88
N SER A 130 -6.96 -1.82 -4.59
CA SER A 130 -7.56 -2.65 -3.54
C SER A 130 -9.06 -2.81 -3.76
N ALA A 131 -9.78 -1.73 -4.07
CA ALA A 131 -11.20 -1.76 -4.36
C ALA A 131 -11.55 -2.61 -5.58
N LYS A 132 -10.78 -2.48 -6.66
CA LYS A 132 -10.94 -3.33 -7.84
C LYS A 132 -10.70 -4.81 -7.53
N PHE A 133 -9.65 -5.11 -6.75
CA PHE A 133 -9.33 -6.47 -6.36
C PHE A 133 -10.44 -7.09 -5.49
N VAL A 134 -10.87 -6.39 -4.44
CA VAL A 134 -11.94 -6.83 -3.54
C VAL A 134 -13.26 -7.01 -4.30
N ALA A 135 -13.56 -6.16 -5.28
CA ALA A 135 -14.75 -6.29 -6.12
C ALA A 135 -14.75 -7.53 -7.04
N GLN A 136 -13.58 -8.11 -7.31
CA GLN A 136 -13.45 -9.36 -8.07
C GLN A 136 -13.62 -10.61 -7.19
N LEU A 137 -13.59 -10.47 -5.86
CA LEU A 137 -13.84 -11.57 -4.94
C LEU A 137 -15.35 -11.83 -4.84
N GLU A 138 -15.77 -13.02 -5.27
CA GLU A 138 -17.19 -13.40 -5.33
C GLU A 138 -17.77 -13.68 -3.93
N SER A 139 -16.97 -14.28 -3.05
CA SER A 139 -17.42 -14.71 -1.72
C SER A 139 -17.18 -13.62 -0.66
N PRO A 140 -18.18 -13.30 0.19
CA PRO A 140 -17.98 -12.47 1.38
C PRO A 140 -16.87 -12.99 2.29
N HIS A 141 -16.74 -14.31 2.39
CA HIS A 141 -15.69 -14.96 3.19
C HIS A 141 -14.28 -14.60 2.68
N ASP A 142 -14.08 -14.58 1.36
CA ASP A 142 -12.77 -14.26 0.77
C ASP A 142 -12.41 -12.79 0.98
N ARG A 143 -13.41 -11.89 0.93
CA ARG A 143 -13.21 -10.48 1.25
C ARG A 143 -12.80 -10.27 2.70
N HIS A 144 -13.41 -11.00 3.63
CA HIS A 144 -13.02 -10.98 5.04
C HIS A 144 -11.61 -11.51 5.24
N LEU A 145 -11.28 -12.65 4.63
CA LEU A 145 -9.93 -13.23 4.72
C LEU A 145 -8.88 -12.27 4.17
N TRP A 146 -9.17 -11.59 3.06
CA TRP A 146 -8.30 -10.55 2.51
C TRP A 146 -8.11 -9.38 3.49
N ALA A 147 -9.20 -8.86 4.09
CA ALA A 147 -9.11 -7.77 5.07
C ALA A 147 -8.30 -8.17 6.31
N GLU A 148 -8.45 -9.41 6.78
CA GLU A 148 -7.67 -9.96 7.88
C GLU A 148 -6.18 -10.02 7.54
N GLN A 149 -5.85 -10.51 6.34
CA GLN A 149 -4.47 -10.53 5.86
C GLN A 149 -3.87 -9.12 5.81
N GLN A 150 -4.58 -8.14 5.23
CA GLN A 150 -4.10 -6.75 5.21
C GLN A 150 -3.87 -6.22 6.64
N ARG A 151 -4.80 -6.49 7.57
CA ARG A 151 -4.64 -6.07 8.98
C ARG A 151 -3.41 -6.69 9.63
N LEU A 152 -3.13 -7.97 9.40
CA LEU A 152 -1.93 -8.63 9.92
C LEU A 152 -0.64 -7.99 9.40
N VAL A 153 -0.61 -7.63 8.11
CA VAL A 153 0.53 -6.89 7.53
C VAL A 153 0.66 -5.50 8.15
N GLY A 154 -0.45 -4.78 8.32
CA GLY A 154 -0.46 -3.48 9.00
C GLY A 154 0.07 -3.56 10.44
N ASN A 155 -0.31 -4.60 11.19
CA ASN A 155 0.17 -4.85 12.55
C ASN A 155 1.69 -5.05 12.58
N GLU A 156 2.25 -5.72 11.56
CA GLU A 156 3.69 -5.94 11.46
C GLU A 156 4.43 -4.61 11.22
N HIS A 157 3.97 -3.79 10.27
CA HIS A 157 4.51 -2.43 10.08
C HIS A 157 4.42 -1.58 11.36
N PHE A 158 3.31 -1.70 12.10
CA PHE A 158 3.12 -0.98 13.35
C PHE A 158 4.13 -1.39 14.42
N LYS A 159 4.37 -2.70 14.58
CA LYS A 159 5.39 -3.24 15.51
C LYS A 159 6.80 -2.77 15.16
N GLN A 160 7.10 -2.61 13.87
CA GLN A 160 8.37 -2.10 13.37
C GLN A 160 8.53 -0.58 13.53
N GLY A 161 7.49 0.14 13.97
CA GLY A 161 7.49 1.60 14.09
C GLY A 161 7.21 2.35 12.79
N ASP A 162 6.90 1.63 11.69
CA ASP A 162 6.46 2.24 10.43
C ASP A 162 4.96 2.54 10.47
N TYR A 163 4.60 3.55 11.26
CA TYR A 163 3.21 3.95 11.44
C TYR A 163 2.55 4.45 10.15
N LYS A 164 3.33 5.06 9.24
CA LYS A 164 2.81 5.53 7.96
C LYS A 164 2.41 4.35 7.07
N GLY A 165 3.31 3.37 6.92
CA GLY A 165 3.01 2.15 6.17
C GLY A 165 1.85 1.38 6.78
N ALA A 166 1.82 1.24 8.11
CA ALA A 166 0.72 0.59 8.82
C ALA A 166 -0.63 1.27 8.54
N MET A 167 -0.70 2.59 8.62
CA MET A 167 -1.92 3.34 8.36
C MET A 167 -2.39 3.21 6.91
N ASP A 168 -1.47 3.30 5.94
CA ASP A 168 -1.78 3.11 4.51
C ASP A 168 -2.43 1.72 4.30
N ILE A 169 -1.93 0.68 4.98
CA ILE A 169 -2.48 -0.69 4.91
C ILE A 169 -3.82 -0.81 5.63
N TYR A 170 -4.00 -0.26 6.83
CA TYR A 170 -5.28 -0.34 7.52
C TYR A 170 -6.41 0.36 6.75
N LEU A 171 -6.09 1.45 6.06
CA LEU A 171 -7.07 2.14 5.24
C LEU A 171 -7.49 1.31 4.01
N THR A 172 -6.64 0.44 3.46
CA THR A 172 -7.08 -0.47 2.39
C THR A 172 -8.05 -1.53 2.90
N CYS A 173 -7.97 -1.95 4.17
CA CYS A 173 -8.96 -2.85 4.77
C CYS A 173 -10.39 -2.28 4.74
N LEU A 174 -10.53 -0.95 4.87
CA LEU A 174 -11.84 -0.27 4.90
C LEU A 174 -12.61 -0.36 3.57
N VAL A 175 -11.92 -0.75 2.49
CA VAL A 175 -12.52 -0.98 1.17
C VAL A 175 -13.52 -2.13 1.19
N VAL A 176 -13.34 -3.10 2.11
CA VAL A 176 -14.33 -4.15 2.37
C VAL A 176 -15.49 -3.53 3.13
N LYS A 177 -16.28 -2.70 2.45
CA LYS A 177 -17.48 -2.09 3.01
C LYS A 177 -18.63 -3.05 2.81
N GLU A 178 -18.69 -4.09 3.64
CA GLU A 178 -19.92 -4.86 3.77
C GLU A 178 -20.83 -4.11 4.74
N ASN A 179 -22.05 -3.74 4.30
CA ASN A 179 -23.10 -3.21 5.19
C ASN A 179 -23.68 -4.33 6.07
N THR A 180 -22.85 -5.28 6.50
CA THR A 180 -23.24 -6.37 7.38
C THR A 180 -22.84 -5.97 8.81
N PRO A 181 -23.77 -6.04 9.77
CA PRO A 181 -23.46 -5.73 11.17
C PRO A 181 -22.37 -6.64 11.75
N GLU A 182 -22.21 -7.84 11.17
CA GLU A 182 -21.14 -8.78 11.52
C GLU A 182 -19.74 -8.24 11.20
N PHE A 183 -19.57 -7.53 10.07
CA PHE A 183 -18.27 -6.94 9.72
C PHE A 183 -17.85 -5.85 10.71
N VAL A 184 -18.78 -4.99 11.11
CA VAL A 184 -18.51 -3.92 12.09
C VAL A 184 -18.17 -4.51 13.46
N ARG A 185 -18.90 -5.54 13.91
CA ARG A 185 -18.57 -6.24 15.16
C ARG A 185 -17.19 -6.88 15.10
N TRP A 186 -16.88 -7.56 14.00
CA TRP A 186 -15.58 -8.16 13.80
C TRP A 186 -14.44 -7.13 13.83
N PHE A 187 -14.64 -5.96 13.21
CA PHE A 187 -13.65 -4.89 13.20
C PHE A 187 -13.38 -4.29 14.58
N VAL A 188 -14.39 -4.24 15.46
CA VAL A 188 -14.29 -3.61 16.80
C VAL A 188 -13.88 -4.59 17.91
N SER A 189 -14.09 -5.89 17.72
CA SER A 189 -13.83 -6.91 18.75
C SER A 189 -12.38 -7.37 18.88
N LEU A 190 -11.43 -6.78 18.15
CA LEU A 190 -10.00 -7.12 18.19
C LEU A 190 -9.11 -5.94 18.56
#